data_AF-A0AA36GXY6-F1
#
_entry.id   AF-A0AA36GXY6-F1
#
_cell.length_a   1.000
_cell.length_b   1.000
_cell.length_c   1.000
_cell.angle_alpha   90.00
_cell.angle_beta   90.00
_cell.angle_gamma   90.00
#
_symmetry.space_group_name_H-M   'P 1'
#
loop_
_entity.id
_entity.type
_entity.pdbx_description
1 polymer ?
#
loop_
_entity_poly.entity_id
_entity_poly.type
_entity_poly.pdbx_seq_one_letter_code
_entity_poly.pdbx_strand_id
1 'polypeptide(L)'
;MISIARTLSFTRNSKGLHHLDDMWNKSVVFTILILPILSNAQTWKTGDNSTAEGCSAYCSVGDGDVFCWNSTLSFFTKALIGQLRHYIATQVDIDQWYRRHGKPYGQDMKLVTSEIERTLLSQLHPNDILTYSTVLQVAKVVGERISSVSNHVITWVPHFQCPIPCEYHHHNFRDLLIASMILNVCLVLLAAPFTIRDVYEVNSRSNLFGWRDRVQVLGGIVSTRIVSCIS
;
A
#
# COMPACT_ATOMS: atom_id res chain seq x y z
N MET A 1 6.43 21.78 80.76
CA MET A 1 7.34 20.96 79.94
C MET A 1 6.45 20.18 78.97
N ILE A 2 6.26 20.61 77.71
CA ILE A 2 7.11 20.34 76.52
C ILE A 2 7.33 18.80 76.41
N SER A 3 6.93 18.03 75.40
CA SER A 3 6.77 18.27 73.95
C SER A 3 6.11 17.07 73.24
N ILE A 4 5.28 17.37 72.25
CA ILE A 4 5.26 16.82 70.87
C ILE A 4 4.85 15.34 70.67
N ALA A 5 3.55 15.17 70.43
CA ALA A 5 3.05 14.20 69.45
C ALA A 5 3.40 14.73 68.04
N ARG A 6 4.23 14.00 67.30
CA ARG A 6 4.59 14.34 65.91
C ARG A 6 3.63 13.63 64.95
N THR A 7 2.62 14.36 64.50
CA THR A 7 1.83 14.05 63.30
C THR A 7 2.76 14.15 62.09
N LEU A 8 3.21 13.01 61.56
CA LEU A 8 3.86 12.96 60.25
C LEU A 8 2.78 13.00 59.18
N SER A 9 2.50 14.22 58.72
CA SER A 9 1.77 14.49 57.49
C SER A 9 2.48 13.82 56.31
N PHE A 10 1.88 12.73 55.81
CA PHE A 10 2.31 12.05 54.60
C PHE A 10 1.83 12.85 53.38
N THR A 11 2.64 13.80 52.91
CA THR A 11 2.45 14.46 51.62
C THR A 11 2.77 13.47 50.51
N ARG A 12 1.71 12.78 50.05
CA ARG A 12 1.70 11.94 48.85
C ARG A 12 2.16 12.80 47.66
N ASN A 13 3.38 12.55 47.17
CA ASN A 13 3.94 13.26 46.03
C ASN A 13 3.26 12.76 44.73
N SER A 14 2.10 13.32 44.39
CA SER A 14 1.30 12.94 43.20
C SER A 14 1.85 13.50 41.88
N LYS A 15 2.94 14.27 41.91
CA LYS A 15 3.43 15.04 40.75
C LYS A 15 3.99 14.18 39.62
N GLY A 16 4.49 12.97 39.89
CA GLY A 16 5.02 12.07 38.86
C GLY A 16 3.94 11.29 38.09
N LEU A 17 2.79 11.04 38.72
CA LEU A 17 1.70 10.23 38.18
C LEU A 17 0.87 11.01 37.15
N HIS A 18 0.58 12.28 37.46
CA HIS A 18 -0.13 13.18 36.53
C HIS A 18 0.64 13.43 35.22
N HIS A 19 1.96 13.33 35.20
CA HIS A 19 2.75 13.58 33.99
C HIS A 19 2.73 12.40 33.00
N LEU A 20 2.62 11.16 33.50
CA LEU A 20 2.52 9.97 32.67
C LEU A 20 1.12 9.81 32.07
N ASP A 21 0.07 10.10 32.85
CA ASP A 21 -1.32 10.11 32.36
C ASP A 21 -1.53 11.19 31.29
N ASP A 22 -0.94 12.37 31.46
CA ASP A 22 -1.06 13.47 30.51
C ASP A 22 -0.27 13.21 29.20
N MET A 23 0.87 12.51 29.26
CA MET A 23 1.62 12.08 28.07
C MET A 23 0.89 10.97 27.28
N TRP A 24 0.29 9.99 27.96
CA TRP A 24 -0.48 8.94 27.31
C TRP A 24 -1.75 9.48 26.67
N ASN A 25 -2.48 10.35 27.37
CA ASN A 25 -3.70 10.94 26.85
C ASN A 25 -3.42 11.81 25.62
N LYS A 26 -2.34 12.60 25.62
CA LYS A 26 -1.90 13.37 24.45
C LYS A 26 -1.49 12.48 23.27
N SER A 27 -0.79 11.37 23.52
CA SER A 27 -0.38 10.42 22.46
C SER A 27 -1.57 9.67 21.85
N VAL A 28 -2.51 9.20 22.67
CA VAL A 28 -3.73 8.52 22.22
C VAL A 28 -4.63 9.49 21.45
N VAL A 29 -4.82 10.71 21.94
CA VAL A 29 -5.60 11.76 21.26
C VAL A 29 -4.96 12.13 19.93
N PHE A 30 -3.63 12.30 19.89
CA PHE A 30 -2.89 12.58 18.64
C PHE A 30 -3.04 11.46 17.61
N THR A 31 -2.99 10.21 18.06
CA THR A 31 -3.14 9.03 17.19
C THR A 31 -4.57 8.94 16.62
N ILE A 32 -5.59 9.16 17.45
CA ILE A 32 -7.01 9.10 17.05
C ILE A 32 -7.39 10.25 16.09
N LEU A 33 -6.86 11.46 16.29
CA LEU A 33 -7.20 12.63 15.48
C LEU A 33 -6.47 12.69 14.13
N ILE A 34 -5.22 12.22 14.04
CA ILE A 34 -4.39 12.41 12.84
C ILE A 34 -4.52 11.26 11.84
N LEU A 35 -4.76 10.03 12.29
CA LEU A 35 -4.93 8.86 11.41
C LEU A 35 -6.07 8.99 10.37
N PRO A 36 -7.29 9.45 10.71
CA PRO A 36 -8.37 9.55 9.74
C PRO A 36 -8.12 10.64 8.67
N ILE A 37 -7.36 11.70 9.02
CA ILE A 37 -7.02 12.78 8.10
C ILE A 37 -6.03 12.28 7.02
N LEU A 38 -5.04 11.47 7.41
CA LEU A 38 -4.07 10.89 6.48
C LEU A 38 -4.70 9.82 5.56
N SER A 39 -5.70 9.07 6.04
CA SER A 39 -6.38 8.04 5.24
C SER A 39 -7.20 8.61 4.06
N ASN A 40 -7.73 9.82 4.21
CA ASN A 40 -8.51 10.49 3.15
C ASN A 40 -7.63 11.15 2.07
N ALA A 41 -6.34 11.33 2.34
CA ALA A 41 -5.43 12.01 1.41
C ALA A 41 -4.94 11.10 0.26
N GLN A 42 -5.01 9.77 0.41
CA GLN A 42 -4.57 8.83 -0.62
C GLN A 42 -5.73 8.38 -1.51
N THR A 43 -6.08 9.21 -2.50
CA THR A 43 -6.88 8.75 -3.63
C THR A 43 -5.96 8.06 -4.62
N TRP A 44 -5.93 6.73 -4.58
CA TRP A 44 -5.17 5.92 -5.54
C TRP A 44 -5.87 5.82 -6.91
N LYS A 45 -6.70 6.81 -7.27
CA LYS A 45 -7.23 6.93 -8.63
C LYS A 45 -6.04 7.09 -9.56
N THR A 46 -5.74 6.02 -10.29
CA THR A 46 -4.59 5.97 -11.19
C THR A 46 -4.82 7.00 -12.28
N GLY A 47 -4.09 8.10 -12.18
CA GLY A 47 -4.27 9.31 -12.96
C GLY A 47 -3.68 9.15 -14.35
N ASP A 48 -4.54 8.77 -15.28
CA ASP A 48 -4.58 9.28 -16.64
C ASP A 48 -6.07 9.47 -16.99
N ASN A 49 -6.40 10.14 -18.08
CA ASN A 49 -7.79 10.34 -18.51
C ASN A 49 -8.51 9.02 -18.92
N SER A 50 -7.92 7.88 -18.56
CA SER A 50 -8.36 6.52 -18.89
C SER A 50 -8.85 5.75 -17.67
N THR A 51 -9.04 6.38 -16.50
CA THR A 51 -9.72 5.75 -15.35
C THR A 51 -11.13 5.35 -15.79
N ALA A 52 -11.25 4.10 -16.22
CA ALA A 52 -12.49 3.55 -16.72
C ALA A 52 -13.30 3.12 -15.50
N GLU A 53 -14.29 3.93 -15.14
CA GLU A 53 -15.28 3.60 -14.12
C GLU A 53 -16.52 2.99 -14.81
N GLY A 54 -17.22 2.08 -14.13
CA GLY A 54 -18.55 1.64 -14.58
C GLY A 54 -18.61 0.37 -15.44
N CYS A 55 -17.70 -0.59 -15.24
CA CYS A 55 -17.86 -1.96 -15.76
C CYS A 55 -18.68 -2.80 -14.77
N SER A 56 -19.66 -3.56 -15.26
CA SER A 56 -20.35 -4.58 -14.48
C SER A 56 -20.46 -5.90 -15.23
N ALA A 57 -20.22 -7.00 -14.52
CA ALA A 57 -20.35 -8.37 -15.00
C ALA A 57 -21.82 -8.81 -15.14
N TYR A 58 -22.76 -8.05 -14.57
CA TYR A 58 -24.19 -8.36 -14.57
C TYR A 58 -24.96 -7.72 -15.74
N CYS A 59 -24.31 -6.89 -16.57
CA CYS A 59 -24.98 -6.29 -17.72
C CYS A 59 -25.25 -7.34 -18.81
N SER A 60 -26.48 -7.40 -19.32
CA SER A 60 -26.83 -8.21 -20.48
C SER A 60 -27.19 -7.34 -21.68
N VAL A 61 -26.90 -7.83 -22.89
CA VAL A 61 -27.36 -7.20 -24.15
C VAL A 61 -28.89 -7.28 -24.28
N GLY A 62 -29.52 -8.24 -23.60
CA GLY A 62 -30.97 -8.44 -23.61
C GLY A 62 -31.74 -7.57 -22.61
N ASP A 63 -31.06 -6.78 -21.80
CA ASP A 63 -31.72 -5.89 -20.84
C ASP A 63 -32.40 -4.73 -21.58
N GLY A 64 -33.56 -4.29 -21.07
CA GLY A 64 -34.36 -3.22 -21.69
C GLY A 64 -33.66 -1.86 -21.76
N ASP A 65 -32.59 -1.66 -20.97
CA ASP A 65 -31.73 -0.48 -21.02
C ASP A 65 -30.28 -0.89 -21.33
N VAL A 66 -29.79 -0.50 -22.51
CA VAL A 66 -28.45 -0.82 -23.04
C VAL A 66 -27.36 0.04 -22.38
N PHE A 67 -27.72 0.98 -21.50
CA PHE A 67 -26.78 1.88 -20.83
C PHE A 67 -25.68 1.11 -20.07
N CYS A 68 -26.06 0.09 -19.29
CA CYS A 68 -25.13 -0.78 -18.54
C CYS A 68 -24.09 -1.44 -19.47
N TRP A 69 -24.59 -2.01 -20.57
CA TRP A 69 -23.76 -2.68 -21.57
C TRP A 69 -22.81 -1.71 -22.29
N ASN A 70 -23.30 -0.54 -22.70
CA ASN A 70 -22.49 0.48 -23.36
C ASN A 70 -21.36 1.02 -22.46
N SER A 71 -21.65 1.20 -21.17
CA SER A 71 -20.63 1.59 -20.18
C SER A 71 -19.54 0.51 -20.04
N THR A 72 -19.96 -0.75 -19.92
CA THR A 72 -19.06 -1.91 -19.85
C THR A 72 -18.21 -2.08 -21.11
N LEU A 73 -18.80 -1.89 -22.30
CA LEU A 73 -18.07 -1.91 -23.57
C LEU A 73 -17.04 -0.76 -23.65
N SER A 74 -17.41 0.43 -23.18
CA SER A 74 -16.49 1.57 -23.11
C SER A 74 -15.30 1.28 -22.20
N PHE A 75 -15.54 0.63 -21.06
CA PHE A 75 -14.49 0.19 -20.15
C PHE A 75 -13.50 -0.75 -20.83
N PHE A 76 -13.99 -1.85 -21.44
CA PHE A 76 -13.11 -2.82 -22.10
C PHE A 76 -12.35 -2.20 -23.28
N THR A 77 -12.97 -1.29 -24.02
CA THR A 77 -12.32 -0.54 -25.10
C THR A 77 -11.15 0.29 -24.58
N LYS A 78 -11.37 1.07 -23.50
CA LYS A 78 -10.30 1.87 -22.87
C LYS A 78 -9.20 0.99 -22.29
N ALA A 79 -9.56 -0.11 -21.63
CA ALA A 79 -8.61 -1.07 -21.07
C ALA A 79 -7.74 -1.71 -22.17
N LEU A 80 -8.35 -2.14 -23.28
CA LEU A 80 -7.64 -2.71 -24.43
C LEU A 80 -6.66 -1.69 -25.03
N ILE A 81 -7.10 -0.45 -25.25
CA ILE A 81 -6.23 0.62 -25.74
C ILE A 81 -5.07 0.89 -24.77
N GLY A 82 -5.34 0.87 -23.46
CA GLY A 82 -4.33 0.99 -22.42
C GLY A 82 -3.28 -0.13 -22.50
N GLN A 83 -3.71 -1.38 -22.64
CA GLN A 83 -2.81 -2.53 -22.80
C GLN A 83 -1.98 -2.45 -24.09
N LEU A 84 -2.58 -2.04 -25.20
CA LEU A 84 -1.84 -1.83 -26.45
C LEU A 84 -0.79 -0.73 -26.30
N ARG A 85 -1.11 0.39 -25.65
CA ARG A 85 -0.14 1.45 -25.35
C ARG A 85 1.00 0.95 -24.46
N HIS A 86 0.68 0.13 -23.45
CA HIS A 86 1.68 -0.47 -22.58
C HIS A 86 2.62 -1.40 -23.36
N TYR A 87 2.05 -2.27 -24.21
CA TYR A 87 2.84 -3.14 -25.07
C TYR A 87 3.79 -2.34 -25.99
N ILE A 88 3.29 -1.30 -26.65
CA ILE A 88 4.09 -0.40 -27.49
C ILE A 88 5.23 0.24 -26.68
N ALA A 89 4.90 0.76 -25.50
CA ALA A 89 5.86 1.35 -24.58
C ALA A 89 6.99 0.38 -24.21
N THR A 90 6.66 -0.87 -23.89
CA THR A 90 7.65 -1.91 -23.57
C THR A 90 8.53 -2.24 -24.78
N GLN A 91 7.95 -2.38 -25.98
CA GLN A 91 8.73 -2.67 -27.20
C GLN A 91 9.69 -1.53 -27.53
N VAL A 92 9.26 -0.27 -27.36
CA VAL A 92 10.14 0.90 -27.51
C VAL A 92 11.27 0.84 -26.49
N ASP A 93 10.99 0.58 -25.21
CA ASP A 93 12.02 0.53 -24.17
C ASP A 93 13.08 -0.57 -24.44
N ILE A 94 12.64 -1.73 -24.93
CA ILE A 94 13.55 -2.81 -25.37
C ILE A 94 14.45 -2.33 -26.52
N ASP A 95 13.90 -1.70 -27.55
CA ASP A 95 14.69 -1.16 -28.66
C ASP A 95 15.69 -0.10 -28.19
N GLN A 96 15.27 0.81 -27.31
CA GLN A 96 16.13 1.82 -26.70
C GLN A 96 17.27 1.19 -25.90
N TRP A 97 16.99 0.11 -25.16
CA TRP A 97 18.02 -0.64 -24.46
C TRP A 97 19.05 -1.21 -25.43
N TYR A 98 18.64 -1.82 -26.55
CA TYR A 98 19.57 -2.32 -27.58
C TYR A 98 20.44 -1.20 -28.18
N ARG A 99 19.85 -0.03 -28.45
CA ARG A 99 20.58 1.15 -28.95
C ARG A 99 21.67 1.62 -28.00
N ARG A 100 21.40 1.58 -26.70
CA ARG A 100 22.37 1.95 -25.65
C ARG A 100 23.44 0.88 -25.40
N HIS A 101 23.23 -0.37 -25.83
CA HIS A 101 24.09 -1.52 -25.51
C HIS A 101 24.67 -2.22 -26.77
N GLY A 102 25.29 -1.44 -27.66
CA GLY A 102 26.11 -1.98 -28.74
C GLY A 102 25.38 -2.31 -30.05
N LYS A 103 24.09 -1.98 -30.19
CA LYS A 103 23.35 -2.03 -31.46
C LYS A 103 22.77 -0.66 -31.81
N PRO A 104 23.56 0.28 -32.39
CA PRO A 104 23.12 1.67 -32.60
C PRO A 104 21.87 1.82 -33.49
N TYR A 105 21.64 0.83 -34.37
CA TYR A 105 20.47 0.79 -35.24
C TYR A 105 19.20 0.22 -34.58
N GLY A 106 19.30 -0.31 -33.34
CA GLY A 106 18.19 -0.92 -32.62
C GLY A 106 17.88 -2.35 -33.07
N GLN A 107 16.65 -2.78 -32.85
CA GLN A 107 16.06 -4.01 -33.35
C GLN A 107 15.54 -3.83 -34.79
N ASP A 108 15.44 -4.94 -35.52
CA ASP A 108 14.74 -4.95 -36.82
C ASP A 108 13.23 -4.86 -36.59
N MET A 109 12.68 -3.65 -36.74
CA MET A 109 11.25 -3.39 -36.55
C MET A 109 10.35 -4.20 -37.50
N LYS A 110 10.84 -4.61 -38.68
CA LYS A 110 10.07 -5.46 -39.59
C LYS A 110 9.92 -6.86 -39.02
N LEU A 111 11.01 -7.39 -38.44
CA LEU A 111 11.00 -8.68 -37.76
C LEU A 111 10.11 -8.66 -36.52
N VAL A 112 10.18 -7.59 -35.72
CA VAL A 112 9.29 -7.40 -34.56
C VAL A 112 7.82 -7.38 -34.99
N THR A 113 7.50 -6.66 -36.07
CA THR A 113 6.13 -6.59 -36.60
C THR A 113 5.63 -7.94 -37.11
N SER A 114 6.45 -8.69 -37.85
CA SER A 114 6.05 -10.04 -38.32
C SER A 114 5.89 -11.03 -37.17
N GLU A 115 6.67 -10.88 -36.10
CA GLU A 115 6.54 -11.71 -34.90
C GLU A 115 5.25 -11.39 -34.12
N ILE A 116 4.86 -10.11 -34.06
CA ILE A 116 3.56 -9.68 -33.52
C ILE A 116 2.42 -10.32 -34.31
N GLU A 117 2.46 -10.22 -35.65
CA GLU A 117 1.47 -10.84 -36.53
C GLU A 117 1.36 -12.34 -36.28
N ARG A 118 2.50 -13.04 -36.33
CA ARG A 118 2.57 -14.49 -36.11
C ARG A 118 1.99 -14.89 -34.75
N THR A 119 2.33 -14.15 -33.70
CA THR A 119 1.88 -14.43 -32.34
C THR A 119 0.37 -14.22 -32.21
N LEU A 120 -0.16 -13.10 -32.69
CA LEU A 120 -1.60 -12.83 -32.63
C LEU A 120 -2.41 -13.84 -33.45
N LEU A 121 -1.92 -14.22 -34.63
CA LEU A 121 -2.56 -15.25 -35.46
C LEU A 121 -2.51 -16.63 -34.81
N SER A 122 -1.43 -16.98 -34.09
CA SER A 122 -1.33 -18.27 -33.39
C SER A 122 -2.31 -18.41 -32.23
N GLN A 123 -2.79 -17.29 -31.67
CA GLN A 123 -3.77 -17.27 -30.59
C GLN A 123 -5.22 -17.27 -31.11
N LEU A 124 -5.42 -17.08 -32.42
CA LEU A 124 -6.74 -17.03 -33.01
C LEU A 124 -7.33 -18.44 -33.10
N HIS A 125 -8.53 -18.64 -32.56
CA HIS A 125 -9.27 -19.87 -32.67
C HIS A 125 -10.29 -19.81 -33.81
N PRO A 126 -10.61 -20.96 -34.44
CA PRO A 126 -11.49 -20.99 -35.61
C PRO A 126 -12.92 -20.51 -35.35
N ASN A 127 -13.35 -20.45 -34.09
CA ASN A 127 -14.68 -19.98 -33.67
C ASN A 127 -14.65 -18.58 -33.04
N ASP A 128 -13.55 -17.83 -33.19
CA ASP A 128 -13.46 -16.48 -32.65
C ASP A 128 -14.25 -15.47 -33.49
N ILE A 129 -14.75 -14.43 -32.83
CA ILE A 129 -15.43 -13.29 -33.47
C ILE A 129 -14.44 -12.47 -34.33
N LEU A 130 -13.15 -12.54 -34.00
CA LEU A 130 -12.09 -11.82 -34.71
C LEU A 130 -11.75 -12.53 -36.02
N THR A 131 -11.73 -11.76 -37.11
CA THR A 131 -11.29 -12.27 -38.41
C THR A 131 -9.79 -12.11 -38.60
N TYR A 132 -9.21 -12.97 -39.46
CA TYR A 132 -7.79 -12.89 -39.83
C TYR A 132 -7.37 -11.48 -40.28
N SER A 133 -8.22 -10.80 -41.06
CA SER A 133 -7.93 -9.45 -41.56
C SER A 133 -7.90 -8.40 -40.45
N THR A 134 -8.77 -8.52 -39.44
CA THR A 134 -8.76 -7.62 -38.27
C THR A 134 -7.47 -7.77 -37.48
N VAL A 135 -7.02 -9.01 -37.23
CA VAL A 135 -5.76 -9.28 -36.51
C VAL A 135 -4.57 -8.69 -37.25
N LEU A 136 -4.52 -8.88 -38.58
CA LEU A 136 -3.44 -8.35 -39.41
C LEU A 136 -3.40 -6.81 -39.38
N GLN A 137 -4.56 -6.15 -39.42
CA GLN A 137 -4.64 -4.69 -39.31
C GLN A 137 -4.15 -4.18 -37.95
N VAL A 138 -4.57 -4.84 -36.85
CA VAL A 138 -4.14 -4.46 -35.50
C VAL A 138 -2.64 -4.63 -35.35
N ALA A 139 -2.09 -5.77 -35.76
CA ALA A 139 -0.66 -6.04 -35.71
C ALA A 139 0.15 -5.00 -36.48
N LYS A 140 -0.30 -4.65 -37.70
CA LYS A 140 0.32 -3.63 -38.53
C LYS A 140 0.31 -2.25 -37.85
N VAL A 141 -0.84 -1.80 -37.34
CA VAL A 141 -0.96 -0.48 -36.67
C VAL A 141 -0.07 -0.41 -35.42
N VAL A 142 0.00 -1.49 -34.65
CA VAL A 142 0.86 -1.58 -33.47
C VAL A 142 2.34 -1.53 -33.88
N GLY A 143 2.75 -2.32 -34.88
CA GLY A 143 4.12 -2.35 -35.39
C GLY A 143 4.58 -1.01 -35.97
N GLU A 144 3.74 -0.38 -36.80
CA GLU A 144 3.99 0.96 -37.34
C GLU A 144 4.15 2.00 -36.23
N ARG A 145 3.33 1.91 -35.17
CA ARG A 145 3.44 2.83 -34.03
C ARG A 145 4.72 2.63 -33.23
N ILE A 146 5.14 1.39 -32.99
CA ILE A 146 6.44 1.09 -32.33
C ILE A 146 7.58 1.66 -33.16
N SER A 147 7.60 1.36 -34.47
CA SER A 147 8.66 1.84 -35.36
C SER A 147 8.72 3.37 -35.44
N SER A 148 7.56 4.04 -35.43
CA SER A 148 7.49 5.50 -35.48
C SER A 148 7.99 6.16 -34.20
N VAL A 149 7.79 5.54 -33.03
CA VAL A 149 8.21 6.11 -31.75
C VAL A 149 9.68 5.78 -31.48
N SER A 150 10.15 4.61 -31.88
CA SER A 150 11.52 4.15 -31.55
C SER A 150 12.62 4.63 -32.51
N ASN A 151 12.28 5.43 -33.53
CA ASN A 151 13.21 5.88 -34.57
C ASN A 151 14.33 6.82 -34.07
N HIS A 152 14.27 7.28 -32.83
CA HIS A 152 15.27 8.13 -32.19
C HIS A 152 15.53 7.68 -30.76
N VAL A 153 16.64 8.11 -30.17
CA VAL A 153 16.95 7.78 -28.78
C VAL A 153 16.09 8.61 -27.84
N ILE A 154 15.29 7.93 -27.02
CA ILE A 154 14.38 8.54 -26.05
C ILE A 154 14.98 8.42 -24.65
N THR A 155 14.88 9.47 -23.83
CA THR A 155 15.39 9.50 -22.45
C THR A 155 14.31 9.28 -21.38
N TRP A 156 13.02 9.33 -21.72
CA TRP A 156 11.93 9.13 -20.76
C TRP A 156 11.39 7.70 -20.81
N VAL A 157 11.01 7.17 -19.64
CA VAL A 157 10.27 5.91 -19.55
C VAL A 157 8.78 6.23 -19.65
N PRO A 158 8.02 5.61 -20.58
CA PRO A 158 6.58 5.81 -20.67
C PRO A 158 5.92 5.38 -19.35
N HIS A 159 5.06 6.25 -18.81
CA HIS A 159 4.24 5.88 -17.65
C HIS A 159 3.29 4.74 -18.03
N PHE A 160 3.31 3.69 -17.23
CA PHE A 160 2.37 2.58 -17.36
C PHE A 160 1.53 2.47 -16.09
N GLN A 161 0.30 2.02 -16.28
CA GLN A 161 -0.64 1.73 -15.22
C GLN A 161 -1.07 0.28 -15.35
N CYS A 162 -1.17 -0.42 -14.23
CA CYS A 162 -1.65 -1.79 -14.22
C CYS A 162 -3.12 -1.82 -14.65
N PRO A 163 -3.56 -2.85 -15.41
CA PRO A 163 -4.97 -3.02 -15.72
C PRO A 163 -5.78 -3.11 -14.43
N ILE A 164 -6.83 -2.31 -14.35
CA ILE A 164 -7.81 -2.39 -13.27
C ILE A 164 -8.83 -3.48 -13.65
N PRO A 165 -9.19 -4.41 -12.74
CA PRO A 165 -10.20 -5.40 -13.05
C PRO A 165 -11.59 -4.76 -13.24
N CYS A 166 -12.46 -5.41 -14.01
CA CYS A 166 -13.88 -5.04 -14.06
C CYS A 166 -14.47 -5.16 -12.64
N GLU A 167 -15.41 -4.29 -12.29
CA GLU A 167 -16.00 -4.21 -10.94
C GLU A 167 -14.99 -3.95 -9.81
N TYR A 168 -13.85 -3.31 -10.11
CA TYR A 168 -12.89 -3.00 -9.06
C TYR A 168 -13.48 -2.04 -8.04
N HIS A 169 -13.66 -2.54 -6.83
CA HIS A 169 -14.28 -1.76 -5.78
C HIS A 169 -13.23 -0.85 -5.13
N HIS A 170 -13.21 0.40 -5.57
CA HIS A 170 -12.23 1.40 -5.14
C HIS A 170 -12.26 1.73 -3.64
N HIS A 171 -13.28 1.28 -2.92
CA HIS A 171 -13.44 1.54 -1.50
C HIS A 171 -12.90 0.41 -0.63
N ASN A 172 -12.74 -0.81 -1.15
CA ASN A 172 -12.33 -1.96 -0.34
C ASN A 172 -11.01 -1.75 0.41
N PHE A 173 -9.98 -1.24 -0.28
CA PHE A 173 -8.69 -0.97 0.38
C PHE A 173 -8.81 0.12 1.45
N ARG A 174 -9.57 1.19 1.15
CA ARG A 174 -9.79 2.29 2.10
C ARG A 174 -10.57 1.80 3.31
N ASP A 175 -11.60 1.00 3.11
CA ASP A 175 -12.48 0.52 4.16
C ASP A 175 -11.75 -0.52 5.03
N LEU A 176 -10.92 -1.38 4.44
CA LEU A 176 -10.02 -2.28 5.18
C LEU A 176 -8.96 -1.52 5.99
N LEU A 177 -8.38 -0.46 5.43
CA LEU A 177 -7.42 0.39 6.13
C LEU A 177 -8.09 1.06 7.35
N ILE A 178 -9.29 1.63 7.15
CA ILE A 178 -10.08 2.23 8.22
C ILE A 178 -10.42 1.19 9.29
N ALA A 179 -10.90 0.00 8.89
CA ALA A 179 -11.22 -1.08 9.83
C ALA A 179 -10.00 -1.52 10.65
N SER A 180 -8.83 -1.64 10.01
CA SER A 180 -7.57 -1.95 10.68
C SER A 180 -7.16 -0.86 11.69
N MET A 181 -7.29 0.42 11.33
CA MET A 181 -7.01 1.52 12.24
C MET A 181 -7.93 1.49 13.47
N ILE A 182 -9.24 1.29 13.26
CA ILE A 182 -10.22 1.18 14.35
C ILE A 182 -9.86 0.02 15.28
N LEU A 183 -9.53 -1.14 14.73
CA LEU A 183 -9.21 -2.34 15.51
C LEU A 183 -7.96 -2.13 16.37
N ASN A 184 -6.93 -1.49 15.83
CA ASN A 184 -5.72 -1.15 16.59
C ASN A 184 -6.00 -0.19 17.74
N VAL A 185 -6.83 0.84 17.51
CA VAL A 185 -7.25 1.77 18.58
C VAL A 185 -8.03 1.05 19.67
N CYS A 186 -8.99 0.20 19.31
CA CYS A 186 -9.75 -0.61 20.26
C CYS A 186 -8.84 -1.52 21.09
N LEU A 187 -7.83 -2.14 20.47
CA LEU A 187 -6.88 -3.02 21.16
C LEU A 187 -6.05 -2.26 22.20
N VAL A 188 -5.59 -1.04 21.88
CA VAL A 188 -4.87 -0.17 22.84
C VAL A 188 -5.77 0.21 24.01
N LEU A 189 -7.02 0.60 23.74
CA LEU A 189 -7.98 0.97 24.80
C LEU A 189 -8.30 -0.21 25.73
N LEU A 190 -8.35 -1.44 25.20
CA LEU A 190 -8.56 -2.64 25.99
C LEU A 190 -7.32 -3.07 26.78
N ALA A 191 -6.11 -2.93 26.21
CA ALA A 191 -4.87 -3.34 26.85
C ALA A 191 -4.38 -2.35 27.92
N ALA A 192 -4.62 -1.05 27.73
CA ALA A 192 -4.22 0.02 28.65
C ALA A 192 -4.61 -0.21 30.13
N PRO A 193 -5.85 -0.59 30.49
CA PRO A 193 -6.21 -0.81 31.88
C PRO A 193 -5.45 -1.98 32.53
N PHE A 194 -5.11 -3.02 31.77
CA PHE A 194 -4.35 -4.16 32.28
C PHE A 194 -2.89 -3.80 32.55
N THR A 195 -2.24 -3.10 31.62
CA THR A 195 -0.85 -2.66 31.80
C THR A 195 -0.72 -1.66 32.94
N ILE A 196 -1.69 -0.75 33.08
CA ILE A 196 -1.75 0.19 34.21
C ILE A 196 -1.88 -0.58 35.53
N ARG A 197 -2.77 -1.57 35.61
CA ARG A 197 -2.95 -2.39 36.81
C ARG A 197 -1.68 -3.14 37.21
N ASP A 198 -1.01 -3.77 36.25
CA ASP A 198 0.25 -4.50 36.50
C ASP A 198 1.36 -3.57 37.02
N VAL A 199 1.47 -2.37 36.43
CA VAL A 199 2.42 -1.34 36.91
C VAL A 199 2.06 -0.87 38.32
N TYR A 200 0.79 -0.68 38.64
CA TYR A 200 0.35 -0.34 40.00
C TYR A 200 0.69 -1.46 41.00
N GLU A 201 0.48 -2.73 40.65
CA GLU A 201 0.81 -3.86 41.54
C GLU A 201 2.33 -3.98 41.77
N VAL A 202 3.14 -3.82 40.73
CA VAL A 202 4.61 -3.83 40.83
C VAL A 202 5.11 -2.64 41.65
N ASN A 203 4.58 -1.43 41.42
CA ASN A 203 4.93 -0.24 42.20
C ASN A 203 4.46 -0.35 43.66
N SER A 204 3.33 -1.01 43.92
CA SER A 204 2.89 -1.27 45.29
C SER A 204 3.79 -2.28 46.00
N ARG A 205 4.33 -3.28 45.29
CA ARG A 205 5.33 -4.22 45.86
C ARG A 205 6.68 -3.57 46.11
N SER A 206 7.17 -2.72 45.21
CA SER A 206 8.45 -2.02 45.41
C SER A 206 8.39 -1.02 46.58
N ASN A 207 7.24 -0.36 46.79
CA ASN A 207 7.02 0.49 47.96
C ASN A 207 6.84 -0.30 49.26
N LEU A 208 6.42 -1.57 49.20
CA LEU A 208 6.40 -2.47 50.37
C LEU A 208 7.80 -3.01 50.71
N PHE A 209 8.68 -3.18 49.72
CA PHE A 209 10.07 -3.61 49.91
C PHE A 209 11.04 -2.44 50.23
N GLY A 210 10.59 -1.19 50.09
CA GLY A 210 11.37 0.02 50.40
C GLY A 210 11.69 0.27 51.88
N TRP A 211 11.31 -0.63 52.79
CA TRP A 211 11.63 -0.54 54.22
C TRP A 211 12.35 -1.76 54.81
N ARG A 212 12.72 -2.76 54.00
CA ARG A 212 13.38 -3.97 54.52
C ARG A 212 14.81 -4.24 54.05
N ASP A 213 15.35 -3.49 53.09
CA ASP A 213 16.73 -3.70 52.61
C ASP A 213 17.62 -2.45 52.71
N ARG A 214 17.64 -1.81 53.89
CA ARG A 214 18.69 -0.84 54.27
C ARG A 214 19.61 -1.31 55.40
N VAL A 215 19.67 -2.62 55.65
CA VAL A 215 20.69 -3.22 56.52
C VAL A 215 21.15 -4.52 55.84
N GLN A 216 22.42 -4.54 55.41
CA GLN A 216 23.10 -5.62 54.66
C GLN A 216 22.61 -5.72 53.20
N VAL A 217 23.34 -5.31 52.15
CA VAL A 217 24.68 -5.74 51.79
C VAL A 217 25.38 -4.60 51.03
N LEU A 218 26.29 -3.93 51.72
CA LEU A 218 27.46 -3.30 51.11
C LEU A 218 28.40 -4.44 50.71
N GLY A 219 28.56 -4.71 49.41
CA GLY A 219 29.60 -5.62 48.93
C GLY A 219 29.35 -6.21 47.53
N GLY A 220 29.93 -5.58 46.51
CA GLY A 220 30.05 -6.10 45.12
C GLY A 220 29.00 -5.52 44.18
N ILE A 221 29.17 -4.37 43.52
CA ILE A 221 30.24 -3.98 42.57
C ILE A 221 30.51 -5.07 41.52
N VAL A 222 29.87 -4.87 40.36
CA VAL A 222 30.39 -5.08 38.99
C VAL A 222 30.62 -6.53 38.54
N SER A 223 29.80 -7.00 37.60
CA SER A 223 30.30 -7.39 36.27
C SER A 223 29.17 -7.69 35.27
N THR A 224 29.15 -6.88 34.24
CA THR A 224 28.54 -7.04 32.91
C THR A 224 28.90 -8.34 32.19
N ARG A 225 27.95 -8.88 31.40
CA ARG A 225 28.02 -9.48 30.02
C ARG A 225 26.79 -10.38 29.85
N ILE A 226 25.81 -10.14 28.96
CA ILE A 226 25.84 -10.10 27.48
C ILE A 226 26.73 -11.19 26.88
N VAL A 227 26.13 -12.34 26.55
CA VAL A 227 26.39 -13.17 25.36
C VAL A 227 25.04 -13.84 25.03
N SER A 228 24.28 -13.32 24.05
CA SER A 228 24.23 -13.78 22.65
C SER A 228 23.78 -15.22 22.46
N CYS A 229 22.50 -15.41 22.12
CA CYS A 229 21.97 -16.59 21.43
C CYS A 229 20.98 -16.12 20.37
N ILE A 230 21.47 -15.91 19.14
CA ILE A 230 20.66 -15.99 17.93
C ILE A 230 21.49 -16.78 16.92
N SER A 231 20.88 -17.89 16.47
CA SER A 231 21.26 -18.70 15.32
C SER A 231 20.77 -18.08 14.03
#